data_AF-A0A2R7LS20-F1
#
_entry.id   AF-A0A2R7LS20-F1
#
_cell.length_a   1.000
_cell.length_b   1.000
_cell.length_c   1.000
_cell.angle_alpha   90.00
_cell.angle_beta   90.00
_cell.angle_gamma   90.00
#
_symmetry.space_group_name_H-M   'P 1'
#
loop_
_entity.id
_entity.type
_entity.pdbx_description
1 polymer ?
#
loop_
_entity_poly.entity_id
_entity_poly.type
_entity_poly.pdbx_seq_one_letter_code
_entity_poly.pdbx_strand_id
1 'polypeptide(L)'
;MQSILHELDRRREQARAGGGEKRVAAQHAKGKLTARERIELLLDEGSFEEFDMFVEHRCADFGMQEQKIPGDGVVTGWGTINGKIVYVFSKDFTVFGGSLSGAHAAKIVKVQRLAMKVGAPVIGLFDAGGARIQEGVDSLAGYAD
;
A
#
# COMPACT_ATOMS: atom_id res chain seq x y z
N MET A 1 7.37 28.17 5.05
CA MET A 1 7.19 27.34 3.82
C MET A 1 8.23 26.23 3.74
N GLN A 2 9.53 26.52 3.85
CA GLN A 2 10.59 25.48 3.86
C GLN A 2 10.40 24.41 4.95
N SER A 3 10.01 24.79 6.17
CA SER A 3 9.75 23.84 7.27
C SER A 3 8.64 22.82 6.97
N ILE A 4 7.59 23.23 6.26
CA ILE A 4 6.46 22.36 5.90
C ILE A 4 6.89 21.35 4.83
N LEU A 5 7.72 21.78 3.88
CA LEU A 5 8.27 20.90 2.84
C LEU A 5 9.18 19.83 3.46
N HIS A 6 10.07 20.22 4.37
CA HIS A 6 10.91 19.24 5.08
C HIS A 6 10.08 18.22 5.88
N GLU A 7 9.03 18.67 6.57
CA GLU A 7 8.14 17.76 7.29
C GLU A 7 7.37 16.81 6.34
N LEU A 8 6.95 17.30 5.18
CA LEU A 8 6.33 16.46 4.15
C LEU A 8 7.29 15.38 3.65
N ASP A 9 8.52 15.75 3.33
CA ASP A 9 9.52 14.80 2.83
C ASP A 9 9.89 13.76 3.90
N ARG A 10 10.03 14.19 5.16
CA ARG A 10 10.20 13.25 6.29
C ARG A 10 9.06 12.24 6.39
N ARG A 11 7.81 12.67 6.22
CA ARG A 11 6.65 11.76 6.23
C ARG A 11 6.65 10.82 5.03
N ARG A 12 7.08 11.28 3.86
CA ARG A 12 7.23 10.43 2.66
C ARG A 12 8.26 9.34 2.87
N GLU A 13 9.41 9.70 3.44
CA GLU A 13 10.47 8.74 3.79
C GLU A 13 9.95 7.69 4.77
N GLN A 14 9.25 8.11 5.82
CA GLN A 14 8.64 7.21 6.79
C GLN A 14 7.62 6.25 6.14
N ALA A 15 6.77 6.74 5.23
CA ALA A 15 5.81 5.92 4.51
C ALA A 15 6.47 4.96 3.51
N ARG A 16 7.59 5.37 2.89
CA ARG A 16 8.36 4.54 1.96
C ARG A 16 9.13 3.44 2.68
N ALA A 17 9.51 3.64 3.93
CA ALA A 17 10.19 2.63 4.74
C ALA A 17 9.33 1.40 5.06
N GLY A 18 7.99 1.49 4.93
CA GLY A 18 7.07 0.37 5.17
C GLY A 18 7.24 -0.22 6.58
N GLY A 19 7.47 -1.53 6.64
CA GLY A 19 7.75 -2.25 7.90
C GLY A 19 9.14 -2.01 8.50
N GLY A 20 9.95 -1.15 7.91
CA GLY A 20 11.31 -0.81 8.32
C GLY A 20 12.39 -1.74 7.74
N GLU A 21 13.64 -1.27 7.80
CA GLU A 21 14.81 -1.88 7.15
C GLU A 21 14.99 -3.37 7.49
N LYS A 22 14.79 -3.76 8.75
CA LYS A 22 14.90 -5.16 9.19
C LYS A 22 13.91 -6.08 8.46
N ARG A 23 12.68 -5.62 8.24
CA ARG A 23 11.65 -6.41 7.54
C ARG A 23 11.86 -6.42 6.04
N VAL A 24 12.34 -5.31 5.48
CA VAL A 24 12.78 -5.23 4.06
C VAL A 24 13.92 -6.21 3.80
N ALA A 25 14.98 -6.20 4.62
CA ALA A 25 16.09 -7.14 4.50
C ALA A 25 15.63 -8.61 4.61
N ALA A 26 14.70 -8.90 5.53
CA ALA A 26 14.14 -10.25 5.66
C ALA A 26 13.29 -10.66 4.44
N GLN A 27 12.67 -9.71 3.75
CA GLN A 27 11.93 -9.94 2.51
C GLN A 27 12.89 -10.26 1.36
N HIS A 28 13.95 -9.45 1.20
CA HIS A 28 15.00 -9.68 0.20
C HIS A 28 15.75 -10.98 0.42
N ALA A 29 16.04 -11.35 1.67
CA ALA A 29 16.68 -12.62 2.02
C ALA A 29 15.85 -13.86 1.58
N LYS A 30 14.54 -13.69 1.36
CA LYS A 30 13.66 -14.73 0.80
C LYS A 30 13.59 -14.71 -0.73
N GLY A 31 14.42 -13.88 -1.40
CA GLY A 31 14.38 -13.69 -2.85
C GLY A 31 13.15 -12.93 -3.34
N LYS A 32 12.46 -12.19 -2.45
CA LYS A 32 11.28 -11.40 -2.79
C LYS A 32 11.60 -9.92 -2.84
N LEU A 33 11.05 -9.22 -3.82
CA LEU A 33 11.01 -7.76 -3.85
C LEU A 33 9.99 -7.22 -2.82
N THR A 34 10.15 -5.97 -2.41
CA THR A 34 9.18 -5.17 -1.66
C THR A 34 8.00 -4.76 -2.55
N ALA A 35 6.94 -4.19 -1.94
CA ALA A 35 5.79 -3.71 -2.71
C ALA A 35 6.15 -2.60 -3.72
N ARG A 36 7.03 -1.68 -3.34
CA ARG A 36 7.43 -0.54 -4.18
C ARG A 36 8.37 -0.95 -5.30
N GLU A 37 9.36 -1.79 -5.01
CA GLU A 37 10.26 -2.34 -6.03
C GLU A 37 9.50 -3.11 -7.12
N ARG A 38 8.41 -3.82 -6.76
CA ARG A 38 7.57 -4.50 -7.76
C ARG A 38 6.81 -3.54 -8.66
N ILE A 39 6.33 -2.42 -8.12
CA ILE A 39 5.65 -1.37 -8.89
C ILE A 39 6.64 -0.69 -9.83
N GLU A 40 7.82 -0.32 -9.31
CA GLU A 40 8.90 0.30 -10.10
C GLU A 40 9.38 -0.61 -11.23
N LEU A 41 9.44 -1.92 -11.00
CA LEU A 41 9.80 -2.90 -12.04
C LEU A 41 8.69 -3.10 -13.09
N LEU A 42 7.42 -3.00 -12.67
CA LEU A 42 6.26 -3.28 -13.53
C LEU A 42 5.92 -2.11 -14.46
N LEU A 43 6.03 -0.88 -13.96
CA LEU A 43 5.59 0.33 -14.65
C LEU A 43 6.73 0.98 -15.43
N ASP A 44 6.38 1.80 -16.41
CA ASP A 44 7.34 2.64 -17.12
C ASP A 44 8.02 3.59 -16.13
N GLU A 45 9.32 3.83 -16.32
CA GLU A 45 10.14 4.63 -15.40
C GLU A 45 9.54 6.02 -15.17
N GLY A 46 9.42 6.42 -13.90
CA GLY A 46 8.88 7.72 -13.50
C GLY A 46 7.38 7.90 -13.71
N SER A 47 6.64 6.88 -14.16
CA SER A 47 5.19 6.99 -14.43
C SER A 47 4.30 6.81 -13.20
N PHE A 48 4.83 6.27 -12.10
CA PHE A 48 4.00 5.90 -10.94
C PHE A 48 3.55 7.11 -10.13
N GLU A 49 2.25 7.28 -10.04
CA GLU A 49 1.58 8.30 -9.23
C GLU A 49 0.82 7.62 -8.09
N GLU A 50 1.31 7.79 -6.87
CA GLU A 50 0.80 7.12 -5.68
C GLU A 50 -0.39 7.86 -5.05
N PHE A 51 -1.40 7.10 -4.67
CA PHE A 51 -2.52 7.57 -3.86
C PHE A 51 -2.40 7.12 -2.41
N ASP A 52 -2.87 7.97 -1.51
CA ASP A 52 -3.15 7.61 -0.12
C ASP A 52 -1.93 7.05 0.64
N MET A 53 -0.74 7.57 0.31
CA MET A 53 0.54 7.21 0.94
C MET A 53 0.52 7.36 2.48
N PHE A 54 -0.23 8.34 2.99
CA PHE A 54 -0.27 8.66 4.42
C PHE A 54 -1.48 8.09 5.16
N VAL A 55 -2.31 7.28 4.50
CA VAL A 55 -3.48 6.67 5.17
C VAL A 55 -3.01 5.63 6.18
N GLU A 56 -3.65 5.63 7.34
CA GLU A 56 -3.44 4.67 8.43
C GLU A 56 -4.78 4.03 8.80
N HIS A 57 -4.77 2.82 9.35
CA HIS A 57 -5.97 2.22 9.93
C HIS A 57 -6.47 3.03 11.14
N ARG A 58 -7.75 2.83 11.47
CA ARG A 58 -8.42 3.51 12.57
C ARG A 58 -8.71 2.61 13.77
N CYS A 59 -8.38 1.32 13.67
CA CYS A 59 -8.52 0.36 14.76
C CYS A 59 -7.71 0.76 15.99
N ALA A 60 -8.36 0.69 17.16
CA ALA A 60 -7.75 0.88 18.48
C ALA A 60 -7.66 -0.42 19.30
N ASP A 61 -8.27 -1.50 18.82
CA ASP A 61 -8.32 -2.78 19.51
C ASP A 61 -6.95 -3.48 19.51
N PHE A 62 -6.73 -4.37 20.48
CA PHE A 62 -5.54 -5.24 20.55
C PHE A 62 -4.18 -4.50 20.45
N GLY A 63 -4.12 -3.24 20.89
CA GLY A 63 -2.90 -2.42 20.86
C GLY A 63 -2.60 -1.77 19.50
N MET A 64 -3.52 -1.86 18.53
CA MET A 64 -3.34 -1.27 17.20
C MET A 64 -3.20 0.26 17.24
N GLN A 65 -3.73 0.94 18.26
CA GLN A 65 -3.60 2.39 18.40
C GLN A 65 -2.14 2.87 18.42
N GLU A 66 -1.22 2.06 18.97
CA GLU A 66 0.21 2.37 19.08
C GLU A 66 1.00 1.95 17.84
N GLN A 67 0.42 1.15 16.96
CA GLN A 67 1.08 0.58 15.79
C GLN A 67 0.44 1.11 14.51
N LYS A 68 0.76 2.34 14.14
CA LYS A 68 0.29 2.95 12.89
C LYS A 68 1.43 3.06 11.89
N ILE A 69 1.21 2.47 10.72
CA ILE A 69 2.18 2.50 9.62
C ILE A 69 1.49 3.17 8.43
N PRO A 70 2.01 4.32 7.93
CA PRO A 70 1.48 4.99 6.77
C PRO A 70 1.39 4.07 5.56
N GLY A 71 0.31 4.19 4.80
CA GLY A 71 -0.03 3.35 3.66
C GLY A 71 -0.83 2.10 4.03
N ASP A 72 -0.85 1.72 5.31
CA ASP A 72 -1.63 0.60 5.88
C ASP A 72 -1.40 -0.77 5.21
N GLY A 73 -0.18 -0.98 4.72
CA GLY A 73 0.27 -2.25 4.14
C GLY A 73 -0.17 -2.50 2.70
N VAL A 74 -0.58 -1.44 1.97
CA VAL A 74 -0.77 -1.49 0.52
C VAL A 74 -0.33 -0.20 -0.14
N VAL A 75 0.44 -0.33 -1.22
CA VAL A 75 0.79 0.79 -2.11
C VAL A 75 -0.21 0.77 -3.26
N THR A 76 -0.86 1.89 -3.54
CA THR A 76 -1.92 2.01 -4.55
C THR A 76 -1.68 3.23 -5.41
N GLY A 77 -1.97 3.14 -6.71
CA GLY A 77 -1.81 4.28 -7.60
C GLY A 77 -2.15 3.93 -9.04
N TRP A 78 -1.64 4.75 -9.95
CA TRP A 78 -1.67 4.49 -11.38
C TRP A 78 -0.29 4.78 -11.97
N GLY A 79 -0.08 4.32 -13.20
CA GLY A 79 1.07 4.70 -14.02
C GLY A 79 0.86 4.17 -15.42
N THR A 80 1.95 3.90 -16.13
CA THR A 80 1.87 3.38 -17.50
C THR A 80 2.65 2.09 -17.69
N ILE A 81 2.20 1.26 -18.63
CA ILE A 81 2.96 0.13 -19.19
C ILE A 81 2.95 0.29 -20.70
N ASN A 82 4.12 0.47 -21.30
CA ASN A 82 4.26 0.82 -22.72
C ASN A 82 3.41 2.04 -23.10
N GLY A 83 3.40 3.07 -22.24
CA GLY A 83 2.63 4.30 -22.42
C GLY A 83 1.11 4.16 -22.22
N LYS A 84 0.60 2.99 -21.86
CA LYS A 84 -0.84 2.76 -21.60
C LYS A 84 -1.14 2.84 -20.12
N ILE A 85 -2.17 3.62 -19.76
CA ILE A 85 -2.60 3.81 -18.36
C ILE A 85 -3.00 2.46 -17.75
N VAL A 86 -2.46 2.18 -16.57
CA VAL A 86 -2.85 1.06 -15.71
C VAL A 86 -2.99 1.54 -14.28
N TYR A 87 -3.93 0.95 -13.55
CA TYR A 87 -4.03 1.10 -12.10
C TYR A 87 -3.37 -0.08 -11.43
N VAL A 88 -2.73 0.15 -10.29
CA VAL A 88 -2.00 -0.89 -9.58
C VAL A 88 -2.22 -0.79 -8.08
N PHE A 89 -2.28 -1.95 -7.44
CA PHE A 89 -2.05 -2.06 -6.01
C PHE A 89 -1.03 -3.17 -5.73
N SER A 90 -0.15 -2.95 -4.75
CA SER A 90 0.81 -3.94 -4.28
C SER A 90 0.77 -4.02 -2.77
N LYS A 91 0.42 -5.20 -2.26
CA LYS A 91 0.40 -5.46 -0.81
C LYS A 91 1.83 -5.57 -0.27
N ASP A 92 2.07 -4.92 0.86
CA ASP A 92 3.37 -4.88 1.51
C ASP A 92 3.42 -5.86 2.69
N PHE A 93 4.08 -7.00 2.47
CA PHE A 93 4.24 -8.02 3.49
C PHE A 93 5.01 -7.53 4.73
N THR A 94 5.84 -6.49 4.59
CA THR A 94 6.61 -5.94 5.71
C THR A 94 5.69 -5.22 6.72
N VAL A 95 4.49 -4.81 6.32
CA VAL A 95 3.52 -4.10 7.15
C VAL A 95 2.41 -5.07 7.55
N PHE A 96 2.37 -5.46 8.83
CA PHE A 96 1.40 -6.43 9.39
C PHE A 96 1.23 -7.73 8.57
N GLY A 97 2.30 -8.22 7.93
CA GLY A 97 2.23 -9.40 7.06
C GLY A 97 1.37 -9.20 5.82
N GLY A 98 1.21 -7.95 5.36
CA GLY A 98 0.33 -7.57 4.23
C GLY A 98 -1.16 -7.76 4.52
N SER A 99 -1.54 -7.96 5.79
CA SER A 99 -2.93 -8.22 6.18
C SER A 99 -3.85 -7.07 5.82
N LEU A 100 -5.04 -7.42 5.33
CA LEU A 100 -6.06 -6.48 4.86
C LEU A 100 -6.86 -5.93 6.03
N SER A 101 -6.79 -4.63 6.26
CA SER A 101 -7.65 -3.83 7.14
C SER A 101 -8.73 -3.11 6.35
N GLY A 102 -9.66 -2.44 7.04
CA GLY A 102 -10.65 -1.59 6.39
C GLY A 102 -10.04 -0.45 5.57
N ALA A 103 -9.01 0.23 6.07
CA ALA A 103 -8.36 1.32 5.34
C ALA A 103 -7.53 0.81 4.15
N HIS A 104 -6.84 -0.33 4.29
CA HIS A 104 -6.19 -1.03 3.19
C HIS A 104 -7.19 -1.43 2.09
N ALA A 105 -8.34 -1.99 2.45
CA ALA A 105 -9.39 -2.34 1.51
C ALA A 105 -9.92 -1.11 0.77
N ALA A 106 -10.24 -0.04 1.50
CA ALA A 106 -10.73 1.22 0.93
C ALA A 106 -9.77 1.80 -0.13
N LYS A 107 -8.45 1.70 0.09
CA LYS A 107 -7.44 2.11 -0.89
C LYS A 107 -7.49 1.26 -2.18
N ILE A 108 -7.63 -0.05 -2.06
CA ILE A 108 -7.75 -0.97 -3.21
C ILE A 108 -9.04 -0.69 -3.98
N VAL A 109 -10.16 -0.59 -3.29
CA VAL A 109 -11.47 -0.29 -3.87
C VAL A 109 -11.45 1.06 -4.61
N LYS A 110 -10.75 2.07 -4.06
CA LYS A 110 -10.57 3.36 -4.74
C LYS A 110 -9.88 3.21 -6.09
N VAL A 111 -8.76 2.49 -6.20
CA VAL A 111 -8.08 2.31 -7.49
C VAL A 111 -8.89 1.48 -8.47
N GLN A 112 -9.61 0.45 -8.00
CA GLN A 112 -10.53 -0.31 -8.85
C GLN A 112 -11.66 0.57 -9.40
N ARG A 113 -12.26 1.42 -8.57
CA ARG A 113 -13.29 2.38 -8.99
C ARG A 113 -12.77 3.42 -9.98
N LEU A 114 -11.56 3.94 -9.77
CA LEU A 114 -10.94 4.88 -10.69
C LEU A 114 -10.63 4.23 -12.05
N ALA A 115 -10.09 3.01 -12.04
CA ALA A 115 -9.83 2.24 -13.24
C ALA A 115 -11.10 1.96 -14.05
N MET A 116 -12.19 1.56 -13.39
CA MET A 116 -13.49 1.36 -14.03
C MET A 116 -14.01 2.64 -14.68
N LYS A 117 -13.84 3.80 -14.04
CA LYS A 117 -14.30 5.09 -14.58
C LYS A 117 -13.60 5.48 -15.88
N VAL A 118 -12.32 5.14 -16.02
CA VAL A 118 -11.51 5.53 -17.19
C VAL A 118 -11.31 4.39 -18.20
N GLY A 119 -11.84 3.20 -17.91
CA GLY A 119 -11.68 2.02 -18.76
C GLY A 119 -10.23 1.50 -18.83
N ALA A 120 -9.48 1.58 -17.73
CA ALA A 120 -8.10 1.12 -17.65
C ALA A 120 -7.96 -0.24 -16.94
N PRO A 121 -6.94 -1.07 -17.26
CA PRO A 121 -6.64 -2.29 -16.51
C PRO A 121 -6.28 -2.02 -15.04
N VAL A 122 -6.55 -3.01 -14.18
CA VAL A 122 -6.07 -3.04 -12.79
C VAL A 122 -5.14 -4.24 -12.61
N ILE A 123 -3.96 -4.01 -12.07
CA ILE A 123 -3.00 -5.06 -11.70
C ILE A 123 -2.88 -5.13 -10.18
N GLY A 124 -3.16 -6.30 -9.62
CA GLY A 124 -3.04 -6.57 -8.19
C GLY A 124 -1.85 -7.46 -7.88
N LEU A 125 -0.90 -6.97 -7.08
CA LEU A 125 0.26 -7.73 -6.62
C LEU A 125 0.06 -8.16 -5.16
N PHE A 126 -0.15 -9.46 -4.97
CA PHE A 126 -0.52 -10.04 -3.68
C PHE A 126 0.68 -10.63 -2.95
N ASP A 127 0.92 -10.15 -1.73
CA ASP A 127 1.85 -10.74 -0.76
C ASP A 127 1.32 -10.43 0.64
N ALA A 128 0.41 -11.28 1.11
CA ALA A 128 -0.40 -11.03 2.28
C ALA A 128 -0.81 -12.32 2.99
N GLY A 129 -0.96 -12.26 4.31
CA GLY A 129 -1.43 -13.37 5.15
C GLY A 129 -2.96 -13.52 5.24
N GLY A 130 -3.75 -12.63 4.64
CA GLY A 130 -5.22 -12.66 4.70
C GLY A 130 -5.83 -11.44 5.39
N ALA A 131 -6.93 -11.65 6.11
CA ALA A 131 -7.61 -10.62 6.89
C ALA A 131 -6.77 -10.19 8.10
N ARG A 132 -6.83 -8.91 8.49
CA ARG A 132 -6.22 -8.41 9.72
C ARG A 132 -7.10 -8.78 10.90
N ILE A 133 -6.70 -9.83 11.61
CA ILE A 133 -7.45 -10.42 12.73
C ILE A 133 -7.81 -9.37 13.79
N GLN A 134 -6.92 -8.42 14.05
CA GLN A 134 -7.10 -7.36 15.04
C GLN A 134 -8.27 -6.42 14.72
N GLU A 135 -8.69 -6.30 13.46
CA GLU A 135 -9.84 -5.47 13.06
C GLU A 135 -11.13 -6.29 12.93
N GLY A 136 -11.07 -7.62 13.14
CA GLY A 136 -12.23 -8.49 13.15
C GLY A 136 -13.13 -8.34 11.91
N VAL A 137 -14.40 -8.00 12.15
CA VAL A 137 -15.44 -7.89 11.11
C VAL A 137 -15.19 -6.75 10.13
N ASP A 138 -14.49 -5.69 10.53
CA ASP A 138 -14.18 -4.55 9.63
C ASP A 138 -13.20 -4.97 8.53
N SER A 139 -12.23 -5.83 8.88
CA SER A 139 -11.34 -6.46 7.92
C SER A 139 -12.10 -7.37 6.95
N LEU A 140 -13.06 -8.15 7.46
CA LEU A 140 -13.87 -9.04 6.64
C LEU A 140 -14.78 -8.28 5.68
N ALA A 141 -15.40 -7.18 6.15
CA ALA A 141 -16.23 -6.31 5.33
C ALA A 141 -15.43 -5.76 4.13
N GLY A 142 -14.16 -5.40 4.35
CA GLY A 142 -13.27 -4.93 3.28
C GLY A 142 -12.98 -5.96 2.17
N TYR A 143 -13.25 -7.25 2.36
CA TYR A 143 -13.17 -8.24 1.28
C TYR A 143 -14.40 -8.25 0.36
N ALA A 144 -15.54 -7.75 0.83
CA ALA A 144 -16.83 -7.83 0.13
C ALA A 144 -17.24 -6.53 -0.58
N ASP A 145 -16.48 -5.43 -0.37
CA ASP A 145 -16.69 -4.10 -0.96
C ASP A 145 -16.26 -4.00 -2.44
#